data_AF-A0A2R5EID6-F1
#
_entry.id   AF-A0A2R5EID6-F1
#
_cell.length_a   1.000
_cell.length_b   1.000
_cell.length_c   1.000
_cell.angle_alpha   90.00
_cell.angle_beta   90.00
_cell.angle_gamma   90.00
#
_symmetry.space_group_name_H-M   'P 1'
#
loop_
_entity.id
_entity.type
_entity.pdbx_description
1 polymer ?
#
loop_
_entity_poly.entity_id
_entity_poly.type
_entity_poly.pdbx_seq_one_letter_code
_entity_poly.pdbx_strand_id
1 'polypeptide(L)'
;MSLRQPLLAFSLLALSTIALAAPGSATTPAAAGPAVTAVQSPAWLEREGQRRPLVPGDVLGNRDQVLTGNGARVLIQLPEGSAVKLGENAQLKLNALGTRSGGVYTAALDVLQGAFRFTTDLFQKRLAHRAVNIRAATLTAGIRGTDLWGKSDGEKDLICLLEGHVVVTHPQGEAMELTEPLAFASALRDQPPQPVTRADAAQVEQWSRETELQPGQGVLRRDGAWGVNFPALGSQAEALALYDRLRTAGYPARVRVTADSQGEEGYAYRLRVGGWASRSEAMAVATRLGGLLEMAPGSVSR
;
A
#
# COMPACT_ATOMS: atom_id res chain seq x y z
N MET A 1 -6.25 -3.09 97.16
CA MET A 1 -5.19 -2.26 96.54
C MET A 1 -5.38 -2.30 95.05
N SER A 2 -5.58 -1.12 94.43
CA SER A 2 -5.54 -0.76 92.98
C SER A 2 -6.19 -1.70 91.95
N LEU A 3 -7.02 -1.29 90.98
CA LEU A 3 -7.39 0.03 90.46
C LEU A 3 -8.66 -0.16 89.57
N ARG A 4 -9.67 0.71 89.74
CA ARG A 4 -10.49 1.44 88.75
C ARG A 4 -10.96 0.76 87.41
N GLN A 5 -12.30 0.61 87.31
CA GLN A 5 -13.23 1.20 86.29
C GLN A 5 -13.38 0.58 84.87
N PRO A 6 -14.44 0.91 84.06
CA PRO A 6 -15.48 -0.04 83.62
C PRO A 6 -15.82 -0.03 82.10
N LEU A 7 -16.89 -0.78 81.73
CA LEU A 7 -17.87 -0.59 80.62
C LEU A 7 -17.40 0.11 79.33
N LEU A 8 -17.54 -0.56 78.18
CA LEU A 8 -17.97 0.12 76.94
C LEU A 8 -18.49 -0.87 75.88
N ALA A 9 -19.56 -0.42 75.23
CA ALA A 9 -20.47 -1.16 74.38
C ALA A 9 -19.86 -1.57 73.04
N PHE A 10 -20.34 -2.72 72.56
CA PHE A 10 -20.07 -3.27 71.24
C PHE A 10 -20.91 -2.49 70.20
N SER A 11 -20.28 -1.62 69.41
CA SER A 11 -20.89 -1.02 68.21
C SER A 11 -20.20 -1.59 66.97
N LEU A 12 -20.95 -2.39 66.20
CA LEU A 12 -20.56 -2.87 64.88
C LEU A 12 -20.39 -1.67 63.92
N LEU A 13 -19.18 -1.46 63.41
CA LEU A 13 -18.92 -0.62 62.25
C LEU A 13 -19.00 -1.50 60.99
N ALA A 14 -20.02 -1.30 60.17
CA ALA A 14 -20.08 -1.86 58.82
C ALA A 14 -19.26 -0.94 57.89
N LEU A 15 -18.08 -1.40 57.46
CA LEU A 15 -17.28 -0.75 56.42
C LEU A 15 -17.87 -1.09 55.05
N SER A 16 -18.62 -0.16 54.45
CA SER A 16 -18.97 -0.22 53.03
C SER A 16 -17.78 0.25 52.19
N THR A 17 -17.12 -0.68 51.52
CA THR A 17 -16.13 -0.40 50.47
C THR A 17 -16.84 -0.01 49.18
N ILE A 18 -16.78 1.29 48.84
CA ILE A 18 -17.21 1.80 47.54
C ILE A 18 -16.08 1.51 46.54
N ALA A 19 -16.30 0.56 45.63
CA ALA A 19 -15.40 0.29 44.51
C ALA A 19 -15.54 1.41 43.46
N LEU A 20 -14.52 2.25 43.35
CA LEU A 20 -14.45 3.32 42.35
C LEU A 20 -14.12 2.67 40.99
N ALA A 21 -15.13 2.48 40.14
CA ALA A 21 -14.95 2.02 38.77
C ALA A 21 -14.26 3.11 37.96
N ALA A 22 -12.99 2.89 37.59
CA ALA A 22 -12.28 3.77 36.67
C ALA A 22 -12.97 3.72 35.29
N PRO A 23 -13.20 4.87 34.63
CA PRO A 23 -13.74 4.88 33.28
C PRO A 23 -12.72 4.22 32.35
N GLY A 24 -13.10 3.07 31.78
CA GLY A 24 -12.33 2.40 30.74
C GLY A 24 -12.16 3.36 29.56
N SER A 25 -10.91 3.64 29.20
CA SER A 25 -10.60 4.37 27.98
C SER A 25 -11.17 3.59 26.80
N ALA A 26 -12.25 4.09 26.21
CA ALA A 26 -12.75 3.57 24.96
C ALA A 26 -11.69 3.87 23.90
N THR A 27 -10.92 2.85 23.51
CA THR A 27 -10.02 2.90 22.38
C THR A 27 -10.89 3.16 21.15
N THR A 28 -10.90 4.41 20.66
CA THR A 28 -11.52 4.73 19.38
C THR A 28 -10.89 3.81 18.33
N PRO A 29 -11.66 3.00 17.59
CA PRO A 29 -11.09 2.19 16.54
C PRO A 29 -10.35 3.13 15.59
N ALA A 30 -9.04 2.92 15.44
CA ALA A 30 -8.24 3.65 14.48
C ALA A 30 -8.95 3.53 13.13
N ALA A 31 -9.31 4.67 12.52
CA ALA A 31 -9.89 4.68 11.19
C ALA A 31 -9.00 3.82 10.29
N ALA A 32 -9.56 2.76 9.70
CA ALA A 32 -8.81 1.86 8.84
C ALA A 32 -8.15 2.71 7.74
N GLY A 33 -6.82 2.67 7.63
CA GLY A 33 -6.10 3.37 6.56
C GLY A 33 -6.25 2.67 5.21
N PRO A 34 -5.77 3.28 4.11
CA PRO A 34 -5.70 2.61 2.82
C PRO A 34 -4.93 1.28 2.93
N ALA A 35 -5.47 0.22 2.35
CA ALA A 35 -4.92 -1.13 2.47
C ALA A 35 -4.40 -1.63 1.12
N VAL A 36 -3.18 -2.18 1.09
CA VAL A 36 -2.65 -2.84 -0.09
C VAL A 36 -3.34 -4.19 -0.27
N THR A 37 -3.95 -4.44 -1.43
CA THR A 37 -4.72 -5.68 -1.67
C THR A 37 -4.01 -6.64 -2.62
N ALA A 38 -3.15 -6.13 -3.51
CA ALA A 38 -2.32 -6.93 -4.40
C ALA A 38 -1.01 -6.23 -4.73
N VAL A 39 0.07 -7.01 -4.87
CA VAL A 39 1.40 -6.51 -5.25
C VAL A 39 2.02 -7.45 -6.29
N GLN A 40 2.28 -6.93 -7.49
CA GLN A 40 3.18 -7.54 -8.46
C GLN A 40 4.56 -6.93 -8.26
N SER A 41 5.48 -7.69 -7.69
CA SER A 41 6.83 -7.25 -7.30
C SER A 41 7.72 -6.94 -8.52
N PRO A 42 8.73 -6.07 -8.39
CA PRO A 42 9.23 -5.49 -7.12
C PRO A 42 8.51 -4.20 -6.69
N ALA A 43 8.19 -4.09 -5.40
CA ALA A 43 7.59 -2.90 -4.83
C ALA A 43 8.02 -2.70 -3.37
N TRP A 44 8.03 -1.45 -2.92
CA TRP A 44 8.49 -1.07 -1.59
C TRP A 44 7.51 -0.11 -0.90
N LEU A 45 7.44 -0.24 0.42
CA LEU A 45 6.95 0.79 1.32
C LEU A 45 8.15 1.50 1.94
N GLU A 46 8.16 2.81 1.86
CA GLU A 46 9.05 3.67 2.62
C GLU A 46 8.26 4.42 3.69
N ARG A 47 8.64 4.21 4.95
CA ARG A 47 8.03 4.83 6.13
C ARG A 47 9.15 5.23 7.08
N GLU A 48 9.16 6.51 7.49
CA GLU A 48 10.14 7.04 8.45
C GLU A 48 11.61 6.76 8.03
N GLY A 49 11.89 6.86 6.73
CA GLY A 49 13.22 6.59 6.16
C GLY A 49 13.59 5.11 6.05
N GLN A 50 12.74 4.19 6.51
CA GLN A 50 12.94 2.76 6.34
C GLN A 50 12.21 2.25 5.10
N ARG A 51 12.96 1.60 4.21
CA ARG A 51 12.41 0.94 3.02
C ARG A 51 12.30 -0.56 3.26
N ARG A 52 11.11 -1.12 3.00
CA ARG A 52 10.86 -2.57 3.06
C ARG A 52 10.02 -3.02 1.86
N PRO A 53 10.06 -4.31 1.47
CA PRO A 53 9.12 -4.84 0.50
C PRO A 53 7.67 -4.52 0.87
N LEU A 54 6.91 -4.08 -0.12
CA LEU A 54 5.47 -3.88 0.01
C LEU A 54 4.78 -5.24 -0.08
N VAL A 55 3.84 -5.51 0.83
CA VAL A 55 3.09 -6.77 0.83
C VAL A 55 1.59 -6.53 0.88
N PRO A 56 0.78 -7.43 0.27
CA PRO A 56 -0.65 -7.42 0.48
C PRO A 56 -1.00 -7.48 1.97
N GLY A 57 -1.87 -6.58 2.38
CA GLY A 57 -2.34 -6.38 3.73
C GLY A 57 -1.63 -5.29 4.52
N ASP A 58 -0.56 -4.69 3.97
CA ASP A 58 0.00 -3.46 4.52
C ASP A 58 -1.08 -2.37 4.59
N VAL A 59 -1.20 -1.73 5.76
CA VAL A 59 -2.04 -0.55 5.96
C VAL A 59 -1.15 0.68 5.87
N LEU A 60 -1.48 1.56 4.92
CA LEU A 60 -0.75 2.78 4.63
C LEU A 60 -1.23 3.91 5.56
N GLY A 61 -0.29 4.78 5.91
CA GLY A 61 -0.46 5.91 6.80
C GLY A 61 -0.01 7.22 6.16
N ASN A 62 -0.22 8.32 6.90
CA ASN A 62 0.28 9.62 6.48
C ASN A 62 1.81 9.60 6.38
N ARG A 63 2.34 10.25 5.34
CA ARG A 63 3.77 10.35 4.99
C ARG A 63 4.41 9.06 4.48
N ASP A 64 3.63 8.01 4.28
CA ASP A 64 4.11 6.82 3.58
C ASP A 64 4.38 7.12 2.12
N GLN A 65 5.37 6.42 1.57
CA GLN A 65 5.64 6.38 0.15
C GLN A 65 5.62 4.95 -0.36
N VAL A 66 4.83 4.71 -1.41
CA VAL A 66 4.81 3.45 -2.16
C VAL A 66 5.64 3.63 -3.41
N LEU A 67 6.59 2.73 -3.61
CA LEU A 67 7.49 2.69 -4.75
C LEU A 67 7.26 1.41 -5.53
N THR A 68 7.17 1.49 -6.86
CA THR A 68 7.10 0.31 -7.73
C THR A 68 8.30 0.29 -8.67
N GLY A 69 8.84 -0.89 -8.96
CA GLY A 69 9.95 -1.05 -9.89
C GLY A 69 9.49 -1.43 -11.30
N ASN A 70 10.43 -1.90 -12.12
CA ASN A 70 10.15 -2.32 -13.48
C ASN A 70 9.14 -3.49 -13.53
N GLY A 71 8.13 -3.38 -14.38
CA GLY A 71 7.07 -4.38 -14.52
C GLY A 71 6.22 -4.59 -13.27
N ALA A 72 6.35 -3.75 -12.23
CA ALA A 72 5.58 -3.89 -11.00
C ALA A 72 4.18 -3.27 -11.14
N ARG A 73 3.25 -3.75 -10.32
CA ARG A 73 1.87 -3.24 -10.22
C ARG A 73 1.42 -3.31 -8.77
N VAL A 74 0.70 -2.31 -8.29
CA VAL A 74 0.17 -2.30 -6.92
C VAL A 74 -1.30 -1.89 -6.95
N LEU A 75 -2.13 -2.60 -6.19
CA LEU A 75 -3.52 -2.25 -5.96
C LEU A 75 -3.70 -1.85 -4.49
N ILE A 76 -4.21 -0.63 -4.27
CA ILE A 76 -4.51 -0.06 -2.96
C ILE A 76 -6.00 0.21 -2.89
N GLN A 77 -6.64 -0.29 -1.84
CA GLN A 77 -8.04 -0.04 -1.54
C GLN A 77 -8.13 1.07 -0.49
N LEU A 78 -8.86 2.14 -0.81
CA LEU A 78 -9.17 3.19 0.16
C LEU A 78 -10.36 2.79 1.05
N PRO A 79 -10.43 3.31 2.28
CA PRO A 79 -11.48 2.96 3.25
C PRO A 79 -12.90 3.30 2.81
N GLU A 80 -13.05 4.30 1.94
CA GLU A 80 -14.35 4.73 1.40
C GLU A 80 -14.84 3.92 0.19
N GLY A 81 -14.04 2.96 -0.31
CA GLY A 81 -14.39 2.10 -1.45
C GLY A 81 -13.67 2.36 -2.78
N SER A 82 -12.97 3.47 -2.98
CA SER A 82 -12.16 3.72 -4.19
C SER A 82 -10.89 2.87 -4.20
N ALA A 83 -10.36 2.64 -5.39
CA ALA A 83 -9.11 1.94 -5.61
C ALA A 83 -8.10 2.81 -6.35
N VAL A 84 -6.84 2.69 -5.94
CA VAL A 84 -5.68 3.24 -6.64
C VAL A 84 -4.89 2.07 -7.21
N LYS A 85 -4.71 2.05 -8.53
CA LYS A 85 -3.78 1.16 -9.22
C LYS A 85 -2.52 1.94 -9.57
N LEU A 86 -1.36 1.38 -9.26
CA LEU A 86 -0.06 1.93 -9.65
C LEU A 86 0.56 1.04 -10.72
N GLY A 87 1.12 1.68 -11.75
CA GLY A 87 1.95 1.06 -12.76
C GLY A 87 3.36 0.77 -12.27
N GLU A 88 4.24 0.50 -13.22
CA GLU A 88 5.68 0.36 -12.96
C GLU A 88 6.36 1.71 -12.72
N ASN A 89 7.52 1.67 -12.06
CA ASN A 89 8.38 2.83 -11.82
C ASN A 89 7.62 4.02 -11.19
N ALA A 90 6.62 3.72 -10.38
CA ALA A 90 5.72 4.68 -9.77
C ALA A 90 6.19 5.09 -8.37
N GLN A 91 5.95 6.35 -8.03
CA GLN A 91 6.23 6.92 -6.72
C GLN A 91 4.97 7.63 -6.21
N LEU A 92 4.25 6.98 -5.30
CA LEU A 92 3.05 7.52 -4.66
C LEU A 92 3.37 7.93 -3.22
N LYS A 93 3.11 9.18 -2.84
CA LYS A 93 3.14 9.64 -1.45
C LYS A 93 1.72 9.88 -0.95
N LEU A 94 1.42 9.40 0.25
CA LEU A 94 0.11 9.53 0.88
C LEU A 94 0.16 10.57 2.00
N ASN A 95 -0.70 11.58 1.94
CA ASN A 95 -0.83 12.63 2.94
C ASN A 95 -2.30 12.93 3.24
N ALA A 96 -2.56 13.72 4.28
CA ALA A 96 -3.89 14.16 4.68
C ALA A 96 -4.95 13.04 4.77
N LEU A 97 -4.52 11.81 5.08
CA LEU A 97 -5.38 10.67 5.33
C LEU A 97 -6.14 10.90 6.63
N GLY A 98 -7.46 10.83 6.56
CA GLY A 98 -8.31 10.98 7.74
C GLY A 98 -9.78 11.11 7.41
N THR A 99 -10.54 11.53 8.42
CA THR A 99 -11.96 11.79 8.30
C THR A 99 -12.26 13.13 8.94
N ARG A 100 -12.87 14.05 8.20
CA ARG A 100 -13.31 15.35 8.70
C ARG A 100 -14.68 15.25 9.38
N SER A 101 -15.08 16.32 10.06
CA SER A 101 -16.44 16.52 10.57
C SER A 101 -17.49 16.19 9.50
N GLY A 102 -18.54 15.45 9.87
CA GLY A 102 -19.56 14.98 8.93
C GLY A 102 -19.20 13.68 8.19
N GLY A 103 -18.13 12.97 8.60
CA GLY A 103 -17.79 11.66 8.05
C GLY A 103 -17.09 11.70 6.69
N VAL A 104 -16.61 12.88 6.27
CA VAL A 104 -15.97 13.04 4.96
C VAL A 104 -14.56 12.47 4.99
N TYR A 105 -14.31 11.41 4.22
CA TYR A 105 -12.97 10.85 4.06
C TYR A 105 -12.07 11.81 3.28
N THR A 106 -10.84 12.00 3.76
CA THR A 106 -9.84 12.84 3.10
C THR A 106 -8.59 12.06 2.75
N ALA A 107 -8.04 12.36 1.59
CA ALA A 107 -6.71 11.90 1.19
C ALA A 107 -6.09 12.88 0.20
N ALA A 108 -4.78 13.07 0.31
CA ALA A 108 -3.94 13.69 -0.70
C ALA A 108 -2.98 12.62 -1.23
N LEU A 109 -3.16 12.25 -2.50
CA LEU A 109 -2.39 11.23 -3.20
C LEU A 109 -1.47 11.94 -4.19
N ASP A 110 -0.18 11.98 -3.87
CA ASP A 110 0.84 12.63 -4.70
C ASP A 110 1.58 11.57 -5.52
N VAL A 111 1.27 11.47 -6.80
CA VAL A 111 1.99 10.62 -7.75
C VAL A 111 3.09 11.46 -8.39
N LEU A 112 4.31 11.26 -7.92
CA LEU A 112 5.49 12.01 -8.36
C LEU A 112 6.07 11.48 -9.67
N GLN A 113 5.83 10.20 -9.95
CA GLN A 113 6.30 9.49 -11.13
C GLN A 113 5.43 8.24 -11.35
N GLY A 114 5.37 7.78 -12.59
CA GLY A 114 4.70 6.56 -13.02
C GLY A 114 3.24 6.76 -13.37
N ALA A 115 2.65 5.72 -13.96
CA ALA A 115 1.23 5.69 -14.30
C ALA A 115 0.39 5.26 -13.09
N PHE A 116 -0.82 5.77 -13.01
CA PHE A 116 -1.79 5.37 -12.00
C PHE A 116 -3.22 5.43 -12.55
N ARG A 117 -4.12 4.69 -11.92
CA ARG A 117 -5.56 4.79 -12.13
C ARG A 117 -6.24 4.99 -10.79
N PHE A 118 -7.18 5.91 -10.73
CA PHE A 118 -8.08 6.06 -9.61
C PHE A 118 -9.50 5.75 -10.05
N THR A 119 -10.10 4.76 -9.42
CA THR A 119 -11.47 4.33 -9.75
C THR A 119 -12.34 4.41 -8.51
N THR A 120 -13.54 4.95 -8.67
CA THR A 120 -14.57 4.99 -7.63
C THR A 120 -15.62 3.93 -7.93
N ASP A 121 -15.89 3.03 -6.98
CA ASP A 121 -16.99 2.06 -7.14
C ASP A 121 -18.33 2.79 -7.29
N LEU A 122 -19.07 2.45 -8.36
CA LEU A 122 -20.37 3.01 -8.72
C LEU A 122 -21.38 2.97 -7.57
N PHE A 123 -21.36 1.92 -6.74
CA PHE A 123 -22.28 1.80 -5.59
C PHE A 123 -21.87 2.73 -4.43
N GLN A 124 -20.57 2.97 -4.25
CA GLN A 124 -20.02 3.87 -3.23
C GLN A 124 -19.99 5.34 -3.69
N LYS A 125 -20.13 5.63 -5.00
CA LYS A 125 -20.20 7.00 -5.54
C LYS A 125 -21.33 7.82 -4.90
N ARG A 126 -22.46 7.18 -4.54
CA ARG A 126 -23.63 7.86 -3.93
C ARG A 126 -23.60 7.97 -2.40
N LEU A 127 -22.84 7.12 -1.72
CA LEU A 127 -22.92 6.98 -0.26
C LEU A 127 -21.72 7.57 0.48
N ALA A 128 -20.55 7.61 -0.14
CA ALA A 128 -19.36 8.10 0.52
C ALA A 128 -19.17 9.60 0.32
N HIS A 129 -19.18 10.35 1.42
CA HIS A 129 -18.67 11.71 1.44
C HIS A 129 -17.14 11.67 1.38
N ARG A 130 -16.56 12.20 0.29
CA ARG A 130 -15.12 12.16 0.06
C ARG A 130 -14.58 13.51 -0.39
N ALA A 131 -13.36 13.80 0.01
CA ALA A 131 -12.52 14.87 -0.50
C ALA A 131 -11.13 14.29 -0.74
N VAL A 132 -10.99 13.59 -1.87
CA VAL A 132 -9.72 13.02 -2.31
C VAL A 132 -9.12 13.94 -3.36
N ASN A 133 -7.89 14.38 -3.15
CA ASN A 133 -7.12 15.12 -4.13
C ASN A 133 -6.01 14.22 -4.66
N ILE A 134 -5.86 14.19 -5.98
CA ILE A 134 -4.77 13.45 -6.63
C ILE A 134 -3.93 14.46 -7.38
N ARG A 135 -2.62 14.42 -7.16
CA ARG A 135 -1.66 15.25 -7.85
C ARG A 135 -0.71 14.39 -8.65
N ALA A 136 -0.73 14.53 -9.97
CA ALA A 136 0.25 13.98 -10.89
C ALA A 136 1.32 15.05 -11.13
N ALA A 137 2.36 15.06 -10.29
CA ALA A 137 3.36 16.11 -10.19
C ALA A 137 2.78 17.54 -10.20
N THR A 138 2.66 18.21 -11.35
CA THR A 138 2.12 19.59 -11.45
C THR A 138 0.61 19.67 -11.60
N LEU A 139 -0.05 18.63 -12.11
CA LEU A 139 -1.49 18.60 -12.34
C LEU A 139 -2.22 18.07 -11.11
N THR A 140 -3.20 18.83 -10.61
CA THR A 140 -4.00 18.44 -9.44
C THR A 140 -5.47 18.28 -9.81
N ALA A 141 -6.02 17.11 -9.52
CA ALA A 141 -7.41 16.72 -9.73
C ALA A 141 -8.14 16.51 -8.40
N GLY A 142 -9.25 17.23 -8.20
CA GLY A 142 -10.14 17.04 -7.05
C GLY A 142 -11.21 15.99 -7.37
N ILE A 143 -11.19 14.86 -6.67
CA ILE A 143 -12.04 13.71 -6.99
C ILE A 143 -13.35 13.71 -6.21
N ARG A 144 -14.46 13.73 -6.94
CA ARG A 144 -15.83 13.65 -6.42
C ARG A 144 -16.66 12.69 -7.25
N GLY A 145 -16.28 11.41 -7.24
CA GLY A 145 -17.00 10.35 -7.96
C GLY A 145 -16.53 10.11 -9.39
N THR A 146 -15.25 10.34 -9.65
CA THR A 146 -14.62 10.24 -10.98
C THR A 146 -13.83 8.94 -11.10
N ASP A 147 -13.70 8.44 -12.32
CA ASP A 147 -12.68 7.46 -12.72
C ASP A 147 -11.69 8.14 -13.67
N LEU A 148 -10.40 8.07 -13.35
CA LEU A 148 -9.36 8.69 -14.15
C LEU A 148 -8.10 7.85 -14.21
N TRP A 149 -7.34 8.10 -15.26
CA TRP A 149 -5.97 7.64 -15.41
C TRP A 149 -5.04 8.85 -15.41
N GLY A 150 -3.83 8.69 -14.90
CA GLY A 150 -2.82 9.72 -15.00
C GLY A 150 -1.41 9.16 -15.00
N LYS A 151 -0.46 10.01 -15.38
CA LYS A 151 0.96 9.65 -15.43
C LYS A 151 1.81 10.90 -15.26
N SER A 152 2.95 10.71 -14.61
CA SER A 152 4.08 11.64 -14.66
C SER A 152 5.34 10.87 -15.00
N ASP A 153 6.10 11.31 -16.00
CA ASP A 153 7.34 10.65 -16.43
C ASP A 153 8.58 11.56 -16.36
N GLY A 154 8.43 12.73 -15.76
CA GLY A 154 9.49 13.74 -15.64
C GLY A 154 9.65 14.63 -16.88
N GLU A 155 9.02 14.29 -18.00
CA GLU A 155 8.92 15.16 -19.18
C GLU A 155 7.55 15.81 -19.27
N LYS A 156 6.51 15.03 -18.95
CA LYS A 156 5.12 15.48 -19.00
C LYS A 156 4.28 14.88 -17.88
N ASP A 157 3.27 15.65 -17.51
CA ASP A 157 2.20 15.25 -16.62
C ASP A 157 0.91 15.13 -17.42
N LEU A 158 0.12 14.09 -17.14
CA LEU A 158 -1.12 13.82 -17.84
C LEU A 158 -2.20 13.33 -16.88
N ILE A 159 -3.42 13.84 -17.04
CA ILE A 159 -4.63 13.34 -16.40
C ILE A 159 -5.71 13.15 -17.48
N CYS A 160 -6.19 11.92 -17.65
CA CYS A 160 -7.24 11.54 -18.56
C CYS A 160 -8.50 11.14 -17.78
N LEU A 161 -9.63 11.77 -18.10
CA LEU A 161 -10.93 11.41 -17.57
C LEU A 161 -11.46 10.16 -18.28
N LEU A 162 -11.83 9.14 -17.51
CA LEU A 162 -12.44 7.93 -18.05
C LEU A 162 -13.95 7.91 -17.83
N GLU A 163 -14.40 8.37 -16.66
CA GLU A 163 -15.81 8.46 -16.32
C GLU A 163 -16.07 9.57 -15.30
N GLY A 164 -17.16 10.31 -15.48
CA GLY A 164 -17.62 11.34 -14.54
C GLY A 164 -17.17 12.74 -14.95
N HIS A 165 -16.76 13.54 -13.97
CA HIS A 165 -16.34 14.93 -14.16
C HIS A 165 -15.19 15.23 -13.20
N VAL A 166 -14.22 16.05 -13.64
CA VAL A 166 -13.13 16.50 -12.78
C VAL A 166 -12.63 17.88 -13.22
N VAL A 167 -12.27 18.69 -12.23
CA VAL A 167 -11.53 19.94 -12.46
C VAL A 167 -10.05 19.66 -12.21
N VAL A 168 -9.23 19.89 -13.23
CA VAL A 168 -7.78 19.78 -13.18
C VAL A 168 -7.17 21.18 -13.07
N THR A 169 -6.24 21.37 -12.15
CA THR A 169 -5.57 22.63 -11.90
C THR A 169 -4.06 22.50 -12.10
N HIS A 170 -3.43 23.57 -12.56
CA HIS A 170 -1.99 23.68 -12.74
C HIS A 170 -1.50 25.02 -12.14
N PRO A 171 -0.33 25.09 -11.47
CA PRO A 171 0.14 26.32 -10.83
C PRO A 171 0.33 27.53 -11.76
N GLN A 172 0.58 27.28 -13.05
CA GLN A 172 0.86 28.30 -14.07
C GLN A 172 -0.29 28.47 -15.09
N GLY A 173 -1.49 27.98 -14.79
CA GLY A 173 -2.61 28.04 -15.75
C GLY A 173 -3.97 28.12 -15.08
N GLU A 174 -5.01 28.31 -15.89
CA GLU A 174 -6.38 28.28 -15.43
C GLU A 174 -6.85 26.85 -15.14
N ALA A 175 -7.92 26.74 -14.37
CA ALA A 175 -8.56 25.46 -14.10
C ALA A 175 -9.18 24.90 -15.40
N MET A 176 -8.92 23.63 -15.68
CA MET A 176 -9.44 22.91 -16.84
C MET A 176 -10.54 21.96 -16.38
N GLU A 177 -11.75 22.12 -16.90
CA GLU A 177 -12.84 21.18 -16.65
C GLU A 177 -12.78 20.04 -17.67
N LEU A 178 -12.72 18.81 -17.17
CA LEU A 178 -12.89 17.60 -17.95
C LEU A 178 -14.30 17.06 -17.66
N THR A 179 -15.18 17.12 -18.65
CA THR A 179 -16.58 16.66 -18.58
C THR A 179 -16.86 15.50 -19.54
N GLU A 180 -16.07 15.39 -20.61
CA GLU A 180 -16.24 14.38 -21.65
C GLU A 180 -15.31 13.19 -21.38
N PRO A 181 -15.79 11.93 -21.49
CA PRO A 181 -14.92 10.78 -21.44
C PRO A 181 -13.78 10.89 -22.45
N LEU A 182 -12.61 10.39 -22.05
CA LEU A 182 -11.36 10.41 -22.79
C LEU A 182 -10.75 11.81 -22.99
N ALA A 183 -11.36 12.87 -22.45
CA ALA A 183 -10.72 14.17 -22.38
C ALA A 183 -9.51 14.10 -21.44
N PHE A 184 -8.39 14.65 -21.87
CA PHE A 184 -7.19 14.71 -21.04
C PHE A 184 -6.57 16.11 -21.02
N ALA A 185 -6.03 16.43 -19.84
CA ALA A 185 -5.18 17.58 -19.61
C ALA A 185 -3.73 17.12 -19.55
N SER A 186 -2.82 17.90 -20.14
CA SER A 186 -1.39 17.65 -20.09
C SER A 186 -0.61 18.93 -19.82
N ALA A 187 0.54 18.79 -19.18
CA ALA A 187 1.52 19.85 -19.03
C ALA A 187 2.92 19.26 -19.27
N LEU A 188 3.72 19.93 -20.09
CA LEU A 188 5.15 19.62 -20.17
C LEU A 188 5.83 20.16 -18.90
N ARG A 189 6.92 19.52 -18.48
CA ARG A 189 7.69 19.97 -17.31
C ARG A 189 8.06 21.45 -17.46
N ASP A 190 7.80 22.20 -16.39
CA ASP A 190 8.07 23.63 -16.26
C ASP A 190 7.35 24.52 -17.30
N GLN A 191 6.28 24.01 -17.91
CA GLN A 191 5.45 24.74 -18.87
C GLN A 191 4.00 24.85 -18.39
N PRO A 192 3.23 25.85 -18.87
CA PRO A 192 1.80 25.94 -18.60
C PRO A 192 1.05 24.72 -19.19
N PRO A 193 -0.18 24.46 -18.71
CA PRO A 193 -0.97 23.35 -19.23
C PRO A 193 -1.33 23.60 -20.70
N GLN A 194 -1.35 22.52 -21.47
CA GLN A 194 -1.81 22.53 -22.85
C GLN A 194 -3.35 22.55 -22.89
N PRO A 195 -3.95 23.00 -24.01
CA PRO A 195 -5.39 22.87 -24.21
C PRO A 195 -5.85 21.43 -24.00
N VAL A 196 -7.02 21.25 -23.40
CA VAL A 196 -7.63 19.93 -23.23
C VAL A 196 -7.83 19.28 -24.60
N THR A 197 -7.40 18.04 -24.72
CA THR A 197 -7.57 17.23 -25.94
C THR A 197 -8.25 15.92 -25.60
N ARG A 198 -8.47 15.05 -26.59
CA ARG A 198 -9.10 13.74 -26.41
C ARG A 198 -8.17 12.62 -26.83
N ALA A 199 -8.11 11.59 -26.00
CA ALA A 199 -7.41 10.36 -26.31
C ALA A 199 -8.26 9.49 -27.25
N ASP A 200 -7.60 8.77 -28.14
CA ASP A 200 -8.25 7.73 -28.93
C ASP A 200 -8.36 6.40 -28.15
N ALA A 201 -9.11 5.45 -28.70
CA ALA A 201 -9.35 4.16 -28.05
C ALA A 201 -8.06 3.34 -27.86
N ALA A 202 -7.12 3.40 -28.81
CA ALA A 202 -5.88 2.64 -28.74
C ALA A 202 -4.97 3.18 -27.63
N GLN A 203 -4.91 4.51 -27.48
CA GLN A 203 -4.18 5.18 -26.42
C GLN A 203 -4.74 4.84 -25.04
N VAL A 204 -6.07 4.82 -24.90
CA VAL A 204 -6.74 4.44 -23.64
C VAL A 204 -6.51 2.97 -23.30
N GLU A 205 -6.50 2.08 -24.29
CA GLU A 205 -6.16 0.67 -24.08
C GLU A 205 -4.72 0.52 -23.59
N GLN A 206 -3.77 1.24 -24.21
CA GLN A 206 -2.38 1.27 -23.75
C GLN A 206 -2.27 1.74 -22.30
N TRP A 207 -2.90 2.86 -21.95
CA TRP A 207 -2.91 3.40 -20.59
C TRP A 207 -3.51 2.45 -19.56
N SER A 208 -4.57 1.73 -19.92
CA SER A 208 -5.15 0.69 -19.08
C SER A 208 -4.11 -0.38 -18.72
N ARG A 209 -3.39 -0.90 -19.72
CA ARG A 209 -2.34 -1.92 -19.54
C ARG A 209 -1.17 -1.45 -18.65
N GLU A 210 -0.89 -0.15 -18.62
CA GLU A 210 0.15 0.42 -17.73
C GLU A 210 -0.17 0.24 -16.25
N THR A 211 -1.44 0.07 -15.87
CA THR A 211 -1.87 0.03 -14.46
C THR A 211 -2.58 -1.27 -14.06
N GLU A 212 -3.04 -2.08 -15.02
CA GLU A 212 -3.63 -3.39 -14.72
C GLU A 212 -2.59 -4.40 -14.23
N LEU A 213 -3.00 -5.19 -13.23
CA LEU A 213 -2.26 -6.37 -12.78
C LEU A 213 -2.11 -7.34 -13.96
N GLN A 214 -0.95 -8.00 -14.04
CA GLN A 214 -0.67 -8.95 -15.11
C GLN A 214 -0.69 -10.38 -14.54
N PRO A 215 -1.76 -11.16 -14.78
CA PRO A 215 -1.81 -12.56 -14.35
C PRO A 215 -0.61 -13.34 -14.91
N GLY A 216 -0.04 -14.20 -14.08
CA GLY A 216 1.16 -14.98 -14.40
C GLY A 216 2.49 -14.22 -14.21
N GLN A 217 2.47 -12.96 -13.77
CA GLN A 217 3.68 -12.15 -13.54
C GLN A 217 4.11 -12.06 -12.07
N GLY A 218 3.56 -12.91 -11.20
CA GLY A 218 3.92 -12.99 -9.79
C GLY A 218 3.09 -12.09 -8.89
N VAL A 219 1.77 -12.05 -9.08
CA VAL A 219 0.88 -11.20 -8.26
C VAL A 219 0.70 -11.80 -6.87
N LEU A 220 1.26 -11.14 -5.86
CA LEU A 220 1.08 -11.46 -4.46
C LEU A 220 -0.34 -11.10 -3.99
N ARG A 221 -0.95 -11.99 -3.20
CA ARG A 221 -2.23 -11.81 -2.51
C ARG A 221 -2.09 -12.21 -1.05
N ARG A 222 -2.96 -11.69 -0.17
CA ARG A 222 -2.89 -11.94 1.28
C ARG A 222 -3.01 -13.43 1.64
N ASP A 223 -3.77 -14.18 0.85
CA ASP A 223 -4.12 -15.59 1.00
C ASP A 223 -3.33 -16.54 0.08
N GLY A 224 -2.27 -16.04 -0.58
CA GLY A 224 -1.47 -16.86 -1.48
C GLY A 224 -0.66 -17.94 -0.75
N ALA A 225 -0.95 -19.20 -1.02
CA ALA A 225 -0.28 -20.34 -0.39
C ALA A 225 1.09 -20.66 -1.01
N TRP A 226 1.33 -20.29 -2.27
CA TRP A 226 2.55 -20.71 -2.97
C TRP A 226 3.74 -19.80 -2.67
N GLY A 227 4.93 -20.40 -2.66
CA GLY A 227 6.20 -19.73 -2.44
C GLY A 227 7.37 -20.40 -3.16
N VAL A 228 8.45 -19.63 -3.29
CA VAL A 228 9.75 -20.02 -3.84
C VAL A 228 10.69 -20.25 -2.66
N ASN A 229 11.25 -21.45 -2.59
CA ASN A 229 12.21 -21.87 -1.58
C ASN A 229 13.61 -21.91 -2.18
N PHE A 230 14.55 -21.30 -1.46
CA PHE A 230 15.97 -21.33 -1.79
C PHE A 230 16.65 -22.55 -1.15
N PRO A 231 17.81 -22.99 -1.68
CA PRO A 231 18.63 -24.01 -1.04
C PRO A 231 18.94 -23.68 0.42
N ALA A 232 19.16 -24.73 1.22
CA ALA A 232 19.60 -24.54 2.60
C ALA A 232 21.02 -23.96 2.61
N LEU A 233 21.24 -22.98 3.48
CA LEU A 233 22.52 -22.34 3.72
C LEU A 233 23.05 -22.80 5.07
N GLY A 234 24.33 -23.12 5.12
CA GLY A 234 25.00 -23.58 6.34
C GLY A 234 25.38 -22.44 7.28
N SER A 235 25.49 -21.20 6.79
CA SER A 235 25.91 -20.04 7.58
C SER A 235 24.80 -19.02 7.77
N GLN A 236 24.72 -18.47 8.98
CA GLN A 236 23.81 -17.37 9.31
C GLN A 236 24.14 -16.12 8.47
N ALA A 237 25.42 -15.82 8.29
CA ALA A 237 25.86 -14.63 7.56
C ALA A 237 25.43 -14.68 6.09
N GLU A 238 25.58 -15.84 5.44
CA GLU A 238 25.12 -16.06 4.06
C GLU A 238 23.59 -15.93 3.95
N ALA A 239 22.85 -16.46 4.92
CA ALA A 239 21.40 -16.39 4.94
C ALA A 239 20.89 -14.95 5.09
N LEU A 240 21.51 -14.15 5.98
CA LEU A 240 21.19 -12.74 6.14
C LEU A 240 21.56 -11.93 4.89
N ALA A 241 22.71 -12.20 4.27
CA ALA A 241 23.10 -11.54 3.03
C ALA A 241 22.13 -11.83 1.86
N LEU A 242 21.60 -13.05 1.75
CA LEU A 242 20.57 -13.36 0.76
C LEU A 242 19.22 -12.72 1.11
N TYR A 243 18.84 -12.70 2.39
CA TYR A 243 17.63 -12.08 2.89
C TYR A 243 17.61 -10.58 2.57
N ASP A 244 18.70 -9.88 2.87
CA ASP A 244 18.83 -8.44 2.62
C ASP A 244 18.83 -8.13 1.12
N ARG A 245 19.51 -8.93 0.29
CA ARG A 245 19.47 -8.78 -1.17
C ARG A 245 18.05 -8.90 -1.72
N LEU A 246 17.30 -9.93 -1.33
CA LEU A 246 15.92 -10.13 -1.76
C LEU A 246 15.01 -8.97 -1.34
N ARG A 247 15.13 -8.52 -0.09
CA ARG A 247 14.28 -7.45 0.44
C ARG A 247 14.62 -6.08 -0.12
N THR A 248 15.91 -5.81 -0.33
CA THR A 248 16.38 -4.61 -1.03
C THR A 248 15.83 -4.60 -2.45
N ALA A 249 15.76 -5.76 -3.11
CA ALA A 249 15.15 -5.92 -4.43
C ALA A 249 13.61 -5.91 -4.43
N GLY A 250 12.94 -5.68 -3.29
CA GLY A 250 11.49 -5.53 -3.22
C GLY A 250 10.70 -6.84 -3.14
N TYR A 251 11.35 -7.93 -2.72
CA TYR A 251 10.72 -9.24 -2.50
C TYR A 251 10.60 -9.56 -1.00
N PRO A 252 9.43 -9.97 -0.51
CA PRO A 252 9.19 -10.20 0.92
C PRO A 252 9.73 -11.55 1.40
N ALA A 253 11.06 -11.70 1.41
CA ALA A 253 11.72 -12.90 1.90
C ALA A 253 11.52 -13.09 3.42
N ARG A 254 11.51 -14.36 3.82
CA ARG A 254 11.49 -14.83 5.22
C ARG A 254 12.57 -15.90 5.40
N VAL A 255 13.20 -15.92 6.57
CA VAL A 255 14.18 -16.95 6.95
C VAL A 255 13.50 -17.95 7.88
N ARG A 256 13.78 -19.25 7.67
CA ARG A 256 13.43 -20.34 8.58
C ARG A 256 14.71 -21.04 8.99
N VAL A 257 14.88 -21.22 10.30
CA VAL A 257 16.01 -21.94 10.88
C VAL A 257 15.55 -23.36 11.22
N THR A 258 16.39 -24.35 10.93
CA THR A 258 16.16 -25.76 11.30
C THR A 258 17.46 -26.35 11.84
N ALA A 259 17.39 -27.25 12.83
CA ALA A 259 18.55 -27.97 13.31
C ALA A 259 19.17 -28.83 12.18
N ASP A 260 20.49 -28.76 12.05
CA ASP A 260 21.29 -29.50 11.08
C ASP A 260 22.73 -29.63 11.57
N SER A 261 23.18 -30.85 11.86
CA SER A 261 24.53 -31.11 12.36
C SER A 261 25.65 -30.76 11.37
N GLN A 262 25.34 -30.58 10.09
CA GLN A 262 26.30 -30.15 9.08
C GLN A 262 26.41 -28.62 8.94
N GLY A 263 25.48 -27.88 9.55
CA GLY A 263 25.46 -26.42 9.50
C GLY A 263 26.27 -25.75 10.61
N GLU A 264 26.57 -24.48 10.42
CA GLU A 264 27.21 -23.63 11.43
C GLU A 264 26.31 -23.57 12.69
N GLU A 265 26.92 -23.70 13.87
CA GLU A 265 26.21 -23.76 15.15
C GLU A 265 25.15 -24.87 15.26
N GLY A 266 25.18 -25.86 14.36
CA GLY A 266 24.18 -26.93 14.31
C GLY A 266 22.86 -26.52 13.65
N TYR A 267 22.86 -25.50 12.77
CA TYR A 267 21.67 -25.01 12.08
C TYR A 267 21.82 -24.90 10.56
N ALA A 268 20.73 -25.20 9.86
CA ALA A 268 20.53 -24.85 8.45
C ALA A 268 19.48 -23.75 8.31
N TYR A 269 19.78 -22.79 7.44
CA TYR A 269 18.94 -21.62 7.17
C TYR A 269 18.28 -21.77 5.80
N ARG A 270 16.95 -21.68 5.74
CA ARG A 270 16.19 -21.71 4.48
C ARG A 270 15.44 -20.41 4.26
N LEU A 271 15.60 -19.84 3.08
CA LEU A 271 14.84 -18.65 2.68
C LEU A 271 13.64 -19.03 1.84
N ARG A 272 12.54 -18.30 2.04
CA ARG A 272 11.33 -18.40 1.25
C ARG A 272 10.80 -17.01 0.93
N VAL A 273 10.47 -16.77 -0.34
CA VAL A 273 9.57 -15.68 -0.75
C VAL A 273 8.22 -16.33 -1.07
N GLY A 274 7.11 -15.78 -0.59
CA GLY A 274 5.80 -16.41 -0.78
C GLY A 274 4.65 -15.41 -0.81
N GLY A 275 3.45 -15.92 -1.02
CA GLY A 275 2.22 -15.12 -1.10
C GLY A 275 1.54 -15.17 -2.46
N TRP A 276 1.84 -16.17 -3.30
CA TRP A 276 1.21 -16.30 -4.62
C TRP A 276 0.00 -17.22 -4.60
N ALA A 277 -1.04 -16.83 -5.35
CA ALA A 277 -2.29 -17.59 -5.44
C ALA A 277 -2.13 -18.93 -6.15
N SER A 278 -1.18 -19.06 -7.08
CA SER A 278 -0.98 -20.26 -7.87
C SER A 278 0.50 -20.66 -8.00
N ARG A 279 0.71 -21.93 -8.39
CA ARG A 279 2.03 -22.45 -8.72
C ARG A 279 2.67 -21.71 -9.89
N SER A 280 1.89 -21.35 -10.92
CA SER A 280 2.40 -20.67 -12.12
C SER A 280 2.94 -19.28 -11.80
N GLU A 281 2.24 -18.53 -10.96
CA GLU A 281 2.68 -17.22 -10.45
C GLU A 281 4.02 -17.35 -9.71
N ALA A 282 4.12 -18.32 -8.78
CA ALA A 282 5.35 -18.57 -8.03
C ALA A 282 6.50 -19.01 -8.94
N MET A 283 6.23 -19.77 -10.00
CA MET A 283 7.24 -20.27 -10.93
C MET A 283 7.79 -19.16 -11.84
N ALA A 284 6.93 -18.24 -12.29
CA ALA A 284 7.38 -17.04 -13.01
C ALA A 284 8.33 -16.20 -12.16
N VAL A 285 8.03 -16.06 -10.86
CA VAL A 285 8.91 -15.35 -9.92
C VAL A 285 10.19 -16.13 -9.62
N ALA A 286 10.14 -17.46 -9.50
CA ALA A 286 11.34 -18.28 -9.30
C ALA A 286 12.38 -18.06 -10.41
N THR A 287 11.95 -18.05 -11.67
CA THR A 287 12.81 -17.76 -12.82
C THR A 287 13.41 -16.35 -12.73
N ARG A 288 12.57 -15.35 -12.42
CA ARG A 288 13.02 -13.95 -12.28
C ARG A 288 14.04 -13.78 -11.15
N LEU A 289 13.80 -14.41 -10.00
CA LEU A 289 14.70 -14.38 -8.85
C LEU A 289 16.01 -15.11 -9.12
N GLY A 290 15.98 -16.24 -9.84
CA GLY A 290 17.19 -16.93 -10.28
C GLY A 290 18.08 -16.03 -11.14
N GLY A 291 17.49 -15.34 -12.12
CA GLY A 291 18.21 -14.36 -12.95
C GLY A 291 18.75 -13.17 -12.15
N LEU A 292 17.94 -12.60 -11.25
CA LEU A 292 18.33 -11.47 -10.39
C LEU A 292 19.49 -11.82 -9.45
N LEU A 293 19.52 -13.04 -8.95
CA LEU A 293 20.49 -13.51 -7.94
C LEU A 293 21.65 -14.29 -8.54
N GLU A 294 21.70 -14.41 -9.87
CA GLU A 294 22.71 -15.18 -10.61
C GLU A 294 22.85 -16.63 -10.09
N MET A 295 21.72 -17.28 -9.83
CA MET A 295 21.65 -18.65 -9.31
C MET A 295 20.53 -19.46 -9.96
N ALA A 296 20.55 -20.78 -9.73
CA ALA A 296 19.47 -21.64 -10.17
C ALA A 296 18.12 -21.19 -9.57
N PRO A 297 17.01 -21.25 -10.34
CA PRO A 297 15.70 -20.93 -9.82
C PRO A 297 15.35 -21.74 -8.57
N GLY A 298 14.78 -21.08 -7.57
CA GLY A 298 14.31 -21.75 -6.36
C GLY A 298 13.17 -22.74 -6.63
N SER A 299 13.00 -23.71 -5.74
CA SER A 299 11.92 -24.70 -5.85
C SER A 299 10.58 -24.10 -5.42
N VAL A 300 9.49 -24.44 -6.12
CA VAL A 300 8.15 -23.92 -5.83
C VAL A 300 7.35 -24.92 -5.01
N SER A 301 6.79 -24.49 -3.88
CA SER A 301 5.90 -25.30 -3.05
C SER A 301 4.76 -24.47 -2.45
N ARG A 302 3.72 -25.14 -1.94
CA ARG A 302 2.79 -24.54 -0.97
C ARG A 302 3.48 -24.27 0.37
#